data_AF-A0A2W6NBB0-F1
#
_entry.id   AF-A0A2W6NBB0-F1
#
_cell.length_a   1.000
_cell.length_b   1.000
_cell.length_c   1.000
_cell.angle_alpha   90.00
_cell.angle_beta   90.00
_cell.angle_gamma   90.00
#
_symmetry.space_group_name_H-M   'P 1'
#
loop_
_entity.id
_entity.type
_entity.pdbx_description
1 polymer ?
#
loop_
_entity_poly.entity_id
_entity_poly.type
_entity_poly.pdbx_seq_one_letter_code
_entity_poly.pdbx_strand_id
1 'polypeptide(L)'
;MKNFREEFQQTTPLGFMNTVIYIRSEYMSLFTLSAANEYARANDIETWVHLFLNGEGNNIVMSEELKKKKRYWLGPIEIDIKYMERVVGPEKHLEYVEDINWWNYNIDQICNRLEAGWDMPPLIAENRNGNFKINDGNHRLGALQKLKRRKYYLIIWDDYSYENIINQLKNCGVNLK
;
A
#
# COMPACT_ATOMS: atom_id res chain seq x y z
N MET A 1 32.16 -10.43 -14.60
CA MET A 1 32.65 -9.04 -14.61
C MET A 1 32.81 -8.55 -16.04
N LYS A 2 31.98 -7.59 -16.46
CA LYS A 2 32.29 -6.42 -17.32
C LYS A 2 30.99 -5.90 -17.94
N ASN A 3 30.57 -4.72 -17.49
CA ASN A 3 29.50 -3.89 -18.07
C ASN A 3 30.01 -3.23 -19.36
N PHE A 4 29.11 -2.99 -20.32
CA PHE A 4 29.32 -2.00 -21.39
C PHE A 4 28.23 -0.93 -21.33
N ARG A 5 28.68 0.33 -21.38
CA ARG A 5 27.94 1.61 -21.30
C ARG A 5 27.98 2.27 -22.68
N GLU A 6 27.03 3.17 -22.98
CA GLU A 6 27.21 4.22 -23.99
C GLU A 6 27.05 5.61 -23.34
N GLU A 7 27.91 6.55 -23.74
CA GLU A 7 28.11 7.90 -23.18
C GLU A 7 27.77 8.96 -24.24
N PHE A 8 27.27 10.14 -23.83
CA PHE A 8 27.25 11.34 -24.68
C PHE A 8 27.79 12.56 -23.94
N GLN A 9 28.55 13.39 -24.68
CA GLN A 9 29.39 14.49 -24.19
C GLN A 9 28.81 15.88 -24.51
N GLN A 10 28.99 16.84 -23.60
CA GLN A 10 29.02 18.28 -23.91
C GLN A 10 30.14 18.97 -23.12
N THR A 11 30.81 19.94 -23.74
CA THR A 11 32.12 20.48 -23.36
C THR A 11 32.04 21.80 -22.59
N THR A 12 33.01 22.03 -21.68
CA THR A 12 33.28 23.33 -21.05
C THR A 12 34.68 23.86 -21.43
N PRO A 13 34.87 25.20 -21.46
CA PRO A 13 36.08 25.83 -21.99
C PRO A 13 37.19 25.90 -20.93
N LEU A 14 37.72 24.74 -20.54
CA LEU A 14 39.08 24.51 -20.04
C LEU A 14 39.18 23.03 -19.60
N GLY A 15 39.22 22.12 -20.58
CA GLY A 15 40.01 20.89 -20.56
C GLY A 15 39.90 19.85 -19.44
N PHE A 16 39.04 19.98 -18.43
CA PHE A 16 38.93 19.00 -17.33
C PHE A 16 37.48 18.58 -17.10
N MET A 17 37.22 17.30 -17.43
CA MET A 17 35.94 16.61 -17.30
C MET A 17 35.52 16.48 -15.84
N ASN A 18 34.33 16.99 -15.50
CA ASN A 18 33.57 16.55 -14.34
C ASN A 18 32.28 15.89 -14.84
N THR A 19 32.33 14.59 -15.09
CA THR A 19 31.13 13.79 -15.35
C THR A 19 30.37 13.63 -14.04
N VAL A 20 29.34 14.45 -13.83
CA VAL A 20 28.37 14.25 -12.76
C VAL A 20 27.45 13.10 -13.18
N ILE A 21 27.80 11.88 -12.77
CA ILE A 21 26.92 10.73 -12.91
C ILE A 21 25.83 10.87 -11.86
N TYR A 22 24.64 11.31 -12.27
CA TYR A 22 23.45 11.27 -11.42
C TYR A 22 22.98 9.81 -11.32
N ILE A 23 23.57 9.05 -10.40
CA ILE A 23 23.01 7.77 -9.96
C ILE A 23 21.72 8.14 -9.20
N ARG A 24 20.58 8.13 -9.88
CA ARG A 24 19.27 8.21 -9.23
C ARG A 24 19.11 6.94 -8.38
N SER A 25 19.49 7.05 -7.10
CA SER A 25 19.01 6.30 -5.94
C SER A 25 18.10 5.09 -6.25
N GLU A 26 18.68 3.97 -6.70
CA GLU A 26 17.99 2.67 -6.81
C GLU A 26 17.84 1.98 -5.45
N TYR A 27 17.31 2.70 -4.48
CA TYR A 27 16.72 2.11 -3.28
C TYR A 27 15.28 2.61 -3.22
N MET A 28 14.44 2.14 -4.15
CA MET A 28 13.00 2.20 -3.94
C MET A 28 12.71 1.34 -2.71
N SER A 29 12.15 1.96 -1.66
CA SER A 29 11.73 1.21 -0.47
C SER A 29 10.74 0.12 -0.89
N LEU A 30 11.01 -1.11 -0.46
CA LEU A 30 10.19 -2.29 -0.71
C LEU A 30 8.72 -2.10 -0.27
N PHE A 31 8.48 -1.20 0.68
CA PHE A 31 7.20 -1.01 1.35
C PHE A 31 6.53 0.30 0.92
N THR A 32 6.37 0.43 -0.40
CA THR A 32 5.74 1.58 -1.05
C THR A 32 4.60 1.12 -1.95
N LEU A 33 3.72 2.05 -2.35
CA LEU A 33 2.71 1.75 -3.37
C LEU A 33 3.37 1.43 -4.72
N SER A 34 4.46 2.10 -5.08
CA SER A 34 5.22 1.80 -6.29
C SER A 34 5.73 0.36 -6.30
N ALA A 35 6.34 -0.09 -5.20
CA ALA A 35 6.80 -1.48 -5.07
C ALA A 35 5.63 -2.47 -5.09
N ALA A 36 4.53 -2.21 -4.39
CA ALA A 36 3.34 -3.08 -4.45
C ALA A 36 2.80 -3.25 -5.88
N ASN A 37 2.80 -2.19 -6.69
CA ASN A 37 2.41 -2.25 -8.10
C ASN A 37 3.39 -3.05 -8.97
N GLU A 38 4.68 -3.10 -8.63
CA GLU A 38 5.66 -3.96 -9.31
C GLU A 38 5.37 -5.43 -9.06
N TYR A 39 5.12 -5.82 -7.81
CA TYR A 39 4.73 -7.18 -7.46
C TYR A 39 3.39 -7.58 -8.09
N ALA A 40 2.41 -6.68 -8.11
CA ALA A 40 1.13 -6.92 -8.79
C ALA A 40 1.30 -7.17 -10.29
N ARG A 41 2.14 -6.39 -10.98
CA ARG A 41 2.45 -6.59 -12.41
C ARG A 41 3.17 -7.90 -12.68
N ALA A 42 3.91 -8.42 -11.70
CA ALA A 42 4.54 -9.73 -11.74
C ALA A 42 3.62 -10.88 -11.30
N ASN A 43 2.33 -10.60 -11.02
CA ASN A 43 1.37 -11.57 -10.48
C ASN A 43 1.83 -12.22 -9.16
N ASP A 44 2.48 -11.45 -8.29
CA ASP A 44 3.12 -11.90 -7.05
C ASP A 44 2.76 -11.01 -5.84
N ILE A 45 1.55 -10.44 -5.83
CA ILE A 45 1.13 -9.49 -4.80
C ILE A 45 1.09 -10.12 -3.39
N GLU A 46 0.82 -11.43 -3.29
CA GLU A 46 0.81 -12.17 -2.03
C GLU A 46 2.19 -12.14 -1.34
N THR A 47 3.27 -12.28 -2.12
CA THR A 47 4.64 -12.18 -1.59
C THR A 47 4.90 -10.80 -1.02
N TRP A 48 4.48 -9.74 -1.72
CA TRP A 48 4.61 -8.38 -1.20
C TRP A 48 3.85 -8.18 0.11
N VAL A 49 2.62 -8.71 0.21
CA VAL A 49 1.82 -8.66 1.44
C VAL A 49 2.57 -9.32 2.60
N HIS A 50 3.10 -10.52 2.41
CA HIS A 50 3.85 -11.19 3.48
C HIS A 50 5.14 -10.46 3.84
N LEU A 51 5.90 -9.94 2.87
CA LEU A 51 7.10 -9.14 3.14
C LEU A 51 6.75 -7.87 3.93
N PHE A 52 5.67 -7.18 3.56
CA PHE A 52 5.21 -5.98 4.25
C PHE A 52 4.78 -6.29 5.69
N LEU A 53 3.94 -7.30 5.90
CA LEU A 53 3.43 -7.67 7.23
C LEU A 53 4.55 -8.15 8.18
N ASN A 54 5.60 -8.80 7.66
CA ASN A 54 6.78 -9.18 8.44
C ASN A 54 7.83 -8.06 8.57
N GLY A 55 7.64 -6.95 7.85
CA GLY A 55 8.54 -5.79 7.81
C GLY A 55 7.87 -4.53 8.37
N GLU A 56 7.71 -3.50 7.53
CA GLU A 56 7.19 -2.18 7.94
C GLU A 56 5.76 -2.23 8.49
N GLY A 57 4.93 -3.18 8.06
CA GLY A 57 3.58 -3.39 8.59
C GLY A 57 3.56 -3.93 10.03
N ASN A 58 4.62 -4.62 10.45
CA ASN A 58 4.79 -5.19 11.81
C ASN A 58 3.55 -5.96 12.32
N ASN A 59 2.97 -6.79 11.45
CA ASN A 59 1.76 -7.57 11.72
C ASN A 59 1.99 -9.06 11.36
N ILE A 60 3.00 -9.63 12.02
CA ILE A 60 3.47 -11.01 11.81
C ILE A 60 2.33 -12.01 12.03
N VAL A 61 1.49 -11.78 13.05
CA VAL A 61 0.34 -12.65 13.36
C VAL A 61 -0.60 -12.75 12.17
N MET A 62 -0.97 -11.62 11.55
CA MET A 62 -1.81 -11.64 10.36
C MET A 62 -1.14 -12.39 9.20
N SER A 63 0.16 -12.20 8.98
CA SER A 63 0.90 -12.97 7.96
C SER A 63 0.78 -14.47 8.18
N GLU A 64 0.97 -14.94 9.41
CA GLU A 64 0.88 -16.37 9.75
C GLU A 64 -0.56 -16.90 9.62
N GLU A 65 -1.57 -16.14 10.03
CA GLU A 65 -2.97 -16.52 9.83
C GLU A 65 -3.37 -16.60 8.35
N LEU A 66 -2.87 -15.69 7.52
CA LEU A 66 -3.14 -15.69 6.08
C LEU A 66 -2.63 -16.98 5.41
N LYS A 67 -1.45 -17.46 5.80
CA LYS A 67 -0.82 -18.69 5.27
C LYS A 67 -1.57 -19.99 5.58
N LYS A 68 -2.48 -19.99 6.57
CA LYS A 68 -3.17 -21.22 7.02
C LYS A 68 -4.15 -21.79 5.98
N LYS A 69 -4.56 -21.00 5.00
CA LYS A 69 -5.42 -21.45 3.89
C LYS A 69 -5.17 -20.61 2.65
N LYS A 70 -5.54 -21.17 1.50
CA LYS A 70 -5.51 -20.45 0.22
C LYS A 70 -6.31 -19.15 0.32
N ARG A 71 -5.76 -18.08 -0.25
CA ARG A 71 -6.40 -16.78 -0.42
C ARG A 71 -6.47 -16.41 -1.90
N TYR A 72 -7.42 -15.58 -2.26
CA TYR A 72 -7.56 -15.00 -3.58
C TYR A 72 -7.20 -13.52 -3.48
N TRP A 73 -6.16 -13.07 -4.19
CA TRP A 73 -5.56 -11.75 -3.98
C TRP A 73 -5.72 -10.83 -5.18
N LEU A 74 -6.24 -9.62 -4.96
CA LEU A 74 -6.39 -8.63 -6.01
C LEU A 74 -5.91 -7.26 -5.54
N GLY A 75 -5.05 -6.62 -6.32
CA GLY A 75 -4.61 -5.25 -6.07
C GLY A 75 -3.13 -5.02 -6.40
N PRO A 76 -2.62 -3.80 -6.14
CA PRO A 76 -3.35 -2.65 -5.60
C PRO A 76 -4.42 -2.08 -6.56
N ILE A 77 -5.61 -1.75 -6.06
CA ILE A 77 -6.70 -1.11 -6.81
C ILE A 77 -7.07 0.22 -6.15
N GLU A 78 -7.18 1.28 -6.95
CA GLU A 78 -7.69 2.55 -6.47
C GLU A 78 -9.23 2.51 -6.35
N ILE A 79 -9.75 2.82 -5.15
CA ILE A 79 -11.18 2.83 -4.85
C ILE A 79 -11.54 4.03 -3.95
N ASP A 80 -12.80 4.49 -4.00
CA ASP A 80 -13.29 5.53 -3.09
C ASP A 80 -13.25 5.03 -1.64
N ILE A 81 -12.62 5.79 -0.75
CA ILE A 81 -12.37 5.36 0.63
C ILE A 81 -13.66 5.19 1.44
N LYS A 82 -14.78 5.73 0.96
CA LYS A 82 -16.10 5.53 1.57
C LYS A 82 -16.56 4.06 1.56
N TYR A 83 -15.98 3.22 0.70
CA TYR A 83 -16.27 1.78 0.63
C TYR A 83 -15.36 0.95 1.52
N MET A 84 -14.43 1.59 2.25
CA MET A 84 -13.50 0.94 3.15
C MET A 84 -13.98 1.08 4.59
N GLU A 85 -13.99 -0.03 5.32
CA GLU A 85 -14.45 -0.07 6.70
C GLU A 85 -13.28 -0.32 7.65
N ARG A 86 -13.08 0.60 8.59
CA ARG A 86 -12.12 0.40 9.67
C ARG A 86 -12.60 -0.73 10.59
N VAL A 87 -11.64 -1.46 11.14
CA VAL A 87 -11.85 -2.39 12.26
C VAL A 87 -11.12 -1.92 13.53
N VAL A 88 -10.22 -0.94 13.40
CA VAL A 88 -9.49 -0.31 14.52
C VAL A 88 -9.82 1.19 14.59
N GLY A 89 -10.04 1.70 15.80
CA GLY A 89 -10.25 3.13 16.04
C GLY A 89 -10.83 3.44 17.42
N PRO A 90 -11.05 4.72 17.74
CA PRO A 90 -11.57 5.13 19.05
C PRO A 90 -13.08 4.86 19.22
N GLU A 91 -13.79 4.55 18.14
CA GLU A 91 -15.22 4.31 18.20
C GLU A 91 -15.56 2.97 18.84
N LYS A 92 -16.40 2.99 19.89
CA LYS A 92 -16.76 1.80 20.71
C LYS A 92 -17.39 0.62 19.95
N HIS A 93 -17.86 0.83 18.73
CA HIS A 93 -18.50 -0.21 17.91
C HIS A 93 -17.52 -0.97 17.02
N LEU A 94 -16.24 -0.57 16.99
CA LEU A 94 -15.21 -1.22 16.20
C LEU A 94 -14.71 -2.50 16.90
N GLU A 95 -14.17 -3.42 16.11
CA GLU A 95 -13.65 -4.71 16.58
C GLU A 95 -12.48 -4.51 17.57
N TYR A 96 -11.62 -3.54 17.29
CA TYR A 96 -10.49 -3.18 18.13
C TYR A 96 -10.58 -1.71 18.51
N VAL A 97 -11.03 -1.45 19.73
CA VAL A 97 -11.14 -0.09 20.27
C VAL A 97 -9.77 0.38 20.76
N GLU A 98 -9.34 1.54 20.29
CA GLU A 98 -8.09 2.19 20.67
C GLU A 98 -8.35 3.45 21.51
N ASP A 99 -7.38 3.85 22.33
CA ASP A 99 -7.42 5.15 23.00
C ASP A 99 -7.43 6.30 21.97
N ILE A 100 -8.25 7.33 22.23
CA ILE A 100 -8.43 8.41 21.26
C ILE A 100 -7.21 9.33 21.14
N ASN A 101 -6.41 9.49 22.22
CA ASN A 101 -5.20 10.30 22.14
C ASN A 101 -4.12 9.55 21.34
N TRP A 102 -4.00 8.24 21.56
CA TRP A 102 -3.10 7.39 20.79
C TRP A 102 -3.50 7.33 19.31
N TRP A 103 -4.79 7.18 19.02
CA TRP A 103 -5.31 7.24 17.65
C TRP A 103 -4.94 8.56 16.96
N ASN A 104 -5.26 9.69 17.62
CA ASN A 104 -5.00 11.02 17.08
C ASN A 104 -3.50 11.28 16.86
N TYR A 105 -2.66 10.85 17.80
CA TYR A 105 -1.21 10.95 17.65
C TYR A 105 -0.71 10.21 16.39
N ASN A 106 -1.13 8.95 16.19
CA ASN A 106 -0.69 8.15 15.05
C ASN A 106 -1.18 8.70 13.72
N ILE A 107 -2.45 9.10 13.62
CA ILE A 107 -2.97 9.69 12.38
C ILE A 107 -2.25 11.00 12.03
N ASP A 108 -1.85 11.81 13.02
CA ASP A 108 -1.15 13.08 12.78
C ASP A 108 0.25 12.84 12.21
N GLN A 109 0.98 11.84 12.73
CA GLN A 109 2.27 11.47 12.16
C GLN A 109 2.14 11.00 10.70
N ILE A 110 1.10 10.22 10.40
CA ILE A 110 0.83 9.77 9.03
C ILE A 110 0.43 10.94 8.12
N CYS A 111 -0.39 11.88 8.60
CA CYS A 111 -0.76 13.08 7.85
C CYS A 111 0.48 13.87 7.43
N ASN A 112 1.40 14.12 8.37
CA ASN A 112 2.65 14.83 8.10
C ASN A 112 3.50 14.12 7.04
N ARG A 113 3.62 12.78 7.11
CA ARG A 113 4.36 11.99 6.10
C ARG A 113 3.70 12.09 4.72
N LEU A 114 2.37 12.00 4.66
CA LEU A 114 1.63 12.11 3.40
C LEU A 114 1.78 13.49 2.77
N GLU A 115 1.72 14.56 3.57
CA GLU A 115 1.96 15.94 3.09
C GLU A 115 3.40 16.15 2.62
N ALA A 116 4.36 15.45 3.22
CA ALA A 116 5.75 15.42 2.79
C ALA A 116 6.01 14.55 1.53
N GLY A 117 4.98 13.97 0.93
CA GLY A 117 5.10 13.18 -0.31
C GLY A 117 5.48 11.71 -0.09
N TRP A 118 5.20 11.15 1.08
CA TRP A 118 5.40 9.71 1.32
C TRP A 118 4.62 8.85 0.33
N ASP A 119 5.34 7.98 -0.38
CA ASP A 119 4.77 6.91 -1.23
C ASP A 119 4.18 5.80 -0.33
N MET A 120 3.07 6.13 0.32
CA MET A 120 2.48 5.31 1.38
C MET A 120 2.03 3.94 0.82
N PRO A 121 2.39 2.81 1.47
CA PRO A 121 1.96 1.49 1.02
C PRO A 121 0.43 1.38 0.98
N PRO A 122 -0.13 0.54 0.10
CA PRO A 122 -1.57 0.31 0.02
C PRO A 122 -2.12 -0.26 1.32
N LEU A 123 -3.42 -0.07 1.54
CA LEU A 123 -4.13 -0.72 2.64
C LEU A 123 -4.37 -2.20 2.30
N ILE A 124 -4.50 -3.06 3.32
CA ILE A 124 -4.77 -4.49 3.11
C ILE A 124 -6.13 -4.81 3.74
N ALA A 125 -7.04 -5.34 2.93
CA ALA A 125 -8.42 -5.56 3.32
C ALA A 125 -8.97 -6.93 2.96
N GLU A 126 -9.80 -7.45 3.85
CA GLU A 126 -10.60 -8.64 3.62
C GLU A 126 -11.87 -8.22 2.91
N ASN A 127 -12.25 -8.94 1.86
CA ASN A 127 -13.62 -8.94 1.38
C ASN A 127 -14.48 -9.85 2.27
N ARG A 128 -15.03 -9.29 3.35
CA ARG A 128 -15.89 -10.02 4.28
C ARG A 128 -17.35 -9.85 3.89
N ASN A 129 -17.87 -10.79 3.10
CA ASN A 129 -19.26 -10.80 2.62
C ASN A 129 -19.66 -9.50 1.90
N GLY A 130 -18.80 -8.99 1.01
CA GLY A 130 -19.06 -7.76 0.27
C GLY A 130 -18.74 -6.48 1.06
N ASN A 131 -18.01 -6.56 2.17
CA ASN A 131 -17.53 -5.38 2.90
C ASN A 131 -16.00 -5.42 2.95
N PHE A 132 -15.34 -4.35 2.50
CA PHE A 132 -13.89 -4.25 2.55
C PHE A 132 -13.44 -3.82 3.94
N LYS A 133 -13.13 -4.81 4.79
CA LYS A 133 -12.65 -4.61 6.16
C LYS A 133 -11.14 -4.40 6.15
N ILE A 134 -10.68 -3.20 6.54
CA ILE A 134 -9.25 -2.89 6.60
C ILE A 134 -8.63 -3.65 7.76
N ASN A 135 -7.84 -4.67 7.46
CA ASN A 135 -7.14 -5.46 8.47
C ASN A 135 -5.71 -4.97 8.70
N ASP A 136 -5.13 -4.26 7.72
CA ASP A 136 -3.89 -3.51 7.91
C ASP A 136 -3.98 -2.11 7.28
N GLY A 137 -3.56 -1.10 8.06
CA GLY A 137 -3.60 0.31 7.64
C GLY A 137 -4.80 1.10 8.15
N ASN A 138 -5.40 0.73 9.29
CA ASN A 138 -6.51 1.48 9.87
C ASN A 138 -6.15 2.95 10.20
N HIS A 139 -4.99 3.22 10.80
CA HIS A 139 -4.53 4.61 11.01
C HIS A 139 -4.24 5.33 9.70
N ARG A 140 -3.76 4.61 8.67
CA ARG A 140 -3.58 5.16 7.32
C ARG A 140 -4.92 5.59 6.71
N LEU A 141 -5.96 4.76 6.84
CA LEU A 141 -7.32 5.14 6.46
C LEU A 141 -7.84 6.34 7.29
N GLY A 142 -7.60 6.35 8.60
CA GLY A 142 -7.94 7.48 9.47
C GLY A 142 -7.29 8.80 9.03
N ALA A 143 -6.01 8.76 8.66
CA ALA A 143 -5.30 9.92 8.13
C ALA A 143 -5.85 10.38 6.76
N LEU A 144 -6.15 9.43 5.85
CA LEU A 144 -6.80 9.74 4.58
C LEU A 144 -8.17 10.43 4.78
N GLN A 145 -8.95 9.95 5.74
CA GLN A 145 -10.23 10.54 6.14
C GLN A 145 -10.05 11.96 6.71
N LYS A 146 -9.07 12.15 7.61
CA LYS A 146 -8.74 13.46 8.20
C LYS A 146 -8.31 14.48 7.14
N LEU A 147 -7.52 14.04 6.16
CA LEU A 147 -7.07 14.84 5.01
C LEU A 147 -8.13 14.97 3.90
N LYS A 148 -9.34 14.43 4.10
CA LYS A 148 -10.44 14.45 3.12
C LYS A 148 -10.03 13.90 1.74
N ARG A 149 -9.12 12.93 1.71
CA ARG A 149 -8.79 12.20 0.48
C ARG A 149 -10.01 11.38 0.07
N ARG A 150 -10.29 11.33 -1.23
CA ARG A 150 -11.46 10.61 -1.74
C ARG A 150 -11.17 9.16 -2.10
N LYS A 151 -9.98 8.91 -2.64
CA LYS A 151 -9.60 7.61 -3.16
C LYS A 151 -8.26 7.20 -2.62
N TYR A 152 -8.06 5.90 -2.52
CA TYR A 152 -6.77 5.33 -2.21
C TYR A 152 -6.64 3.89 -2.69
N TYR A 153 -5.43 3.35 -2.63
CA TYR A 153 -5.09 2.02 -3.11
C TYR A 153 -5.30 0.94 -2.05
N LEU A 154 -5.91 -0.16 -2.48
CA LEU A 154 -6.29 -1.30 -1.65
C LEU A 154 -5.75 -2.60 -2.27
N ILE A 155 -5.14 -3.46 -1.46
CA ILE A 155 -4.93 -4.87 -1.76
C ILE A 155 -6.04 -5.63 -1.02
N ILE A 156 -6.75 -6.47 -1.76
CA ILE A 156 -7.93 -7.18 -1.27
C ILE A 156 -7.64 -8.67 -1.29
N TRP A 157 -8.05 -9.38 -0.25
CA TRP A 157 -8.19 -10.82 -0.32
C TRP A 157 -9.61 -11.30 -0.05
N ASP A 158 -9.93 -12.46 -0.60
CA ASP A 158 -11.14 -13.23 -0.31
C ASP A 158 -10.74 -14.68 -0.01
N ASP A 159 -11.53 -15.34 0.84
CA ASP A 159 -11.26 -16.71 1.28
C ASP A 159 -11.82 -17.76 0.33
N TYR A 160 -12.70 -17.37 -0.58
CA TYR A 160 -13.51 -18.27 -1.39
C TYR A 160 -13.27 -18.10 -2.89
N SER A 161 -13.22 -16.86 -3.41
CA SER A 161 -13.06 -16.66 -4.86
C SER A 161 -12.62 -15.25 -5.28
N TYR A 162 -12.04 -15.15 -6.48
CA TYR A 162 -11.79 -13.87 -7.14
C TYR A 162 -13.10 -13.16 -7.50
N GLU A 163 -14.11 -13.91 -7.91
CA GLU A 163 -15.41 -13.40 -8.34
C GLU A 163 -16.10 -12.59 -7.24
N ASN A 164 -15.95 -12.98 -5.97
CA ASN A 164 -16.49 -12.22 -4.84
C ASN A 164 -15.88 -10.81 -4.77
N ILE A 165 -14.57 -10.70 -4.97
CA ILE A 165 -13.86 -9.41 -4.99
C ILE A 165 -14.34 -8.58 -6.18
N ILE A 166 -14.39 -9.18 -7.37
CA ILE A 166 -14.83 -8.51 -8.61
C ILE A 166 -16.26 -7.97 -8.48
N ASN A 167 -17.18 -8.77 -7.95
CA ASN A 167 -18.57 -8.37 -7.77
C ASN A 167 -18.68 -7.19 -6.80
N GLN A 168 -17.90 -7.22 -5.71
CA GLN A 168 -17.91 -6.09 -4.78
C GLN A 168 -17.30 -4.83 -5.38
N LEU A 169 -16.22 -4.93 -6.14
CA LEU A 169 -15.64 -3.80 -6.85
C LEU A 169 -16.65 -3.16 -7.83
N LYS A 170 -17.43 -3.97 -8.55
CA LYS A 170 -18.52 -3.47 -9.41
C LYS A 170 -19.58 -2.71 -8.59
N ASN A 171 -19.98 -3.23 -7.42
CA ASN A 171 -20.92 -2.53 -6.52
C ASN A 171 -20.35 -1.19 -6.03
N CYS A 172 -19.03 -1.09 -5.88
CA CYS A 172 -18.33 0.15 -5.57
C CYS A 172 -18.12 1.09 -6.77
N GLY A 173 -18.62 0.73 -7.96
CA GLY A 173 -18.44 1.50 -9.19
C GLY A 173 -17.05 1.39 -9.82
N VAL A 174 -16.25 0.40 -9.42
CA VAL A 174 -14.95 0.09 -10.04
C VAL A 174 -15.16 -0.93 -11.16
N ASN A 175 -14.89 -0.51 -12.39
CA ASN A 175 -14.90 -1.38 -13.56
C ASN A 175 -13.47 -1.78 -13.88
N LEU A 176 -13.11 -3.04 -13.59
CA LEU A 176 -11.86 -3.61 -14.05
C LEU A 176 -11.98 -3.87 -15.55
N LYS A 177 -11.03 -3.33 -16.33
CA LYS A 177 -10.95 -3.51 -17.77
C LYS A 177 -10.29 -4.84 -18.12
#